data_AF-A0A3N5M5J5-F1
#
_entry.id   AF-A0A3N5M5J5-F1
#
_cell.length_a   1.000
_cell.length_b   1.000
_cell.length_c   1.000
_cell.angle_alpha   90.00
_cell.angle_beta   90.00
_cell.angle_gamma   90.00
#
_symmetry.space_group_name_H-M   'P 1'
#
loop_
_entity.id
_entity.type
_entity.pdbx_description
1 polymer ?
#
loop_
_entity_poly.entity_id
_entity_poly.type
_entity_poly.pdbx_seq_one_letter_code
_entity_poly.pdbx_strand_id
1 'polypeptide(L)'
;MKLRSYFLVGVITALVLVVGIGAYLKLKPYRYQGSLIEPPLAAADIRLTDQDGQPFTLSEQVDAGGRRKVAVIFFGYTHCPDVCPTTLAEFNKIKSQLGDQSGRVSFIFVTVDPQRDTPEQLRTHLANFDPTFVGLTGTMEQMET
;
A
#
# COMPACT_ATOMS: atom_id res chain seq x y z
N MET A 1 38.88 -11.93 40.78
CA MET A 1 38.47 -12.87 39.70
C MET A 1 36.95 -13.05 39.59
N LYS A 2 36.20 -13.19 40.69
CA LYS A 2 34.73 -13.39 40.67
C LYS A 2 33.91 -12.20 40.11
N LEU A 3 34.33 -10.95 40.34
CA LEU A 3 33.61 -9.76 39.89
C LEU A 3 33.51 -9.63 38.35
N ARG A 4 34.57 -10.01 37.62
CA ARG A 4 34.56 -10.06 36.14
C ARG A 4 33.65 -11.17 35.61
N SER A 5 33.53 -12.28 36.35
CA SER A 5 32.64 -13.39 36.01
C SER A 5 31.16 -13.02 36.21
N TYR A 6 30.81 -12.33 37.30
CA TYR A 6 29.43 -11.86 37.52
C TYR A 6 29.02 -10.80 36.51
N PHE A 7 29.94 -9.90 36.16
CA PHE A 7 29.70 -8.90 35.12
C PHE A 7 29.45 -9.55 33.76
N LEU A 8 30.27 -10.54 33.37
CA LEU A 8 30.10 -11.28 32.11
C LEU A 8 28.75 -12.02 32.04
N VAL A 9 28.35 -12.69 33.13
CA VAL A 9 27.06 -13.39 33.21
C VAL A 9 25.90 -12.40 33.12
N GLY A 10 26.01 -11.23 33.76
CA GLY A 10 25.00 -10.16 33.67
C GLY A 10 24.81 -9.66 32.23
N VAL A 11 25.91 -9.41 31.52
CA VAL A 11 25.88 -8.96 30.11
C VAL A 11 25.28 -10.03 29.19
N ILE A 12 25.67 -11.29 29.35
CA ILE A 12 25.13 -12.40 28.55
C ILE A 12 23.62 -12.54 28.80
N THR A 13 23.19 -12.49 30.05
CA THR A 13 21.76 -12.58 30.40
C THR A 13 20.97 -11.43 29.80
N ALA A 14 21.49 -10.21 29.87
CA ALA A 14 20.86 -9.04 29.26
C ALA A 14 20.76 -9.17 27.73
N LEU A 15 21.82 -9.64 27.06
CA LEU A 15 21.80 -9.90 25.62
C LEU A 15 20.78 -10.97 25.24
N VAL A 16 20.70 -12.08 25.98
CA VAL A 16 19.72 -13.15 25.74
C VAL A 16 18.29 -12.61 25.92
N LEU A 17 18.05 -11.79 26.95
CA LEU A 17 16.74 -11.17 27.15
C LEU A 17 16.37 -10.21 26.01
N VAL A 18 17.31 -9.36 25.57
CA VAL A 18 17.07 -8.42 24.46
C VAL A 18 16.79 -9.17 23.15
N VAL A 19 17.58 -10.20 22.84
CA VAL A 19 17.37 -11.05 21.65
C VAL A 19 16.04 -11.81 21.76
N GLY A 20 15.72 -12.38 22.93
CA GLY A 20 14.48 -13.10 23.18
C GLY A 20 13.25 -12.21 23.02
N ILE A 21 13.27 -10.99 23.57
CA ILE A 21 12.21 -10.00 23.40
C ILE A 21 12.09 -9.57 21.93
N GLY A 22 13.22 -9.28 21.26
CA GLY A 22 13.22 -8.91 19.85
C GLY A 22 12.64 -10.00 18.94
N ALA A 23 13.02 -11.25 19.19
CA ALA A 23 12.47 -12.41 18.48
C ALA A 23 10.97 -12.57 18.77
N TYR A 24 10.56 -12.49 20.04
CA TYR A 24 9.15 -12.58 20.43
C TYR A 24 8.28 -11.49 19.76
N LEU A 25 8.78 -10.26 19.68
CA LEU A 25 8.07 -9.16 19.02
C LEU A 25 7.97 -9.34 17.50
N LYS A 26 9.01 -9.88 16.85
CA LYS A 26 8.97 -10.17 15.40
C LYS A 26 8.14 -11.41 15.03
N LEU A 27 8.07 -12.40 15.92
CA LEU A 27 7.39 -13.67 15.68
C LEU A 27 5.90 -13.64 16.01
N LYS A 28 5.36 -12.55 16.58
CA LYS A 28 3.92 -12.44 16.80
C LYS A 28 3.19 -12.43 15.45
N PRO A 29 2.24 -13.35 15.23
CA PRO A 29 1.46 -13.36 14.01
C PRO A 29 0.66 -12.05 13.92
N TYR A 30 0.67 -11.43 12.73
CA TYR A 30 -0.15 -10.25 12.46
C TYR A 30 -1.62 -10.62 12.68
N ARG A 31 -2.30 -9.87 13.57
CA ARG A 31 -3.75 -10.02 13.74
C ARG A 31 -4.43 -9.08 12.76
N TYR A 32 -5.24 -9.65 11.89
CA TYR A 32 -6.09 -8.89 10.98
C TYR A 32 -6.95 -7.90 11.78
N GLN A 33 -6.89 -6.62 11.43
CA GLN A 33 -7.74 -5.58 11.98
C GLN A 33 -8.75 -5.20 10.91
N GLY A 34 -10.01 -5.57 11.12
CA GLY A 34 -11.10 -5.29 10.20
C GLY A 34 -12.26 -6.25 10.39
N SER A 35 -13.34 -6.00 9.66
CA SER A 35 -14.51 -6.88 9.57
C SER A 35 -14.40 -7.71 8.30
N LEU A 36 -14.70 -9.01 8.41
CA LEU A 36 -14.94 -9.84 7.23
C LEU A 36 -16.36 -9.55 6.73
N ILE A 37 -16.49 -9.25 5.43
CA ILE A 37 -17.80 -9.10 4.80
C ILE A 37 -18.22 -10.50 4.34
N GLU A 38 -19.25 -11.03 5.00
CA GLU A 38 -19.82 -12.35 4.71
C GLU A 38 -21.31 -12.19 4.37
N PRO A 39 -21.76 -12.62 3.17
CA PRO A 39 -20.96 -13.21 2.08
C PRO A 39 -20.05 -12.19 1.39
N PRO A 40 -19.01 -12.64 0.66
CA PRO A 40 -18.15 -11.75 -0.12
C PRO A 40 -18.98 -10.91 -1.10
N LEU A 41 -18.86 -9.59 -1.01
CA LEU A 41 -19.45 -8.69 -1.99
C LEU A 41 -18.51 -8.57 -3.20
N ALA A 42 -19.05 -8.74 -4.40
CA ALA A 42 -18.28 -8.49 -5.61
C ALA A 42 -17.92 -7.00 -5.69
N ALA A 43 -16.64 -6.69 -5.84
CA ALA A 43 -16.20 -5.33 -6.11
C ALA A 43 -16.70 -4.88 -7.50
N ALA A 44 -17.07 -3.61 -7.63
CA ALA A 44 -17.37 -3.02 -8.93
C ALA A 44 -16.14 -3.06 -9.84
N ASP A 45 -16.36 -3.30 -11.13
CA ASP A 45 -15.28 -3.26 -12.12
C ASP A 45 -15.07 -1.82 -12.57
N ILE A 46 -14.12 -1.14 -11.94
CA ILE A 46 -13.81 0.26 -12.23
C ILE A 46 -13.26 0.39 -13.65
N ARG A 47 -13.88 1.26 -14.45
CA ARG A 47 -13.48 1.56 -15.83
C ARG A 47 -13.28 3.07 -15.99
N LEU A 48 -12.03 3.50 -15.92
CA LEU A 48 -11.64 4.92 -15.89
C LEU A 48 -10.50 5.17 -16.88
N THR A 49 -9.95 6.38 -16.86
CA THR A 49 -8.76 6.77 -17.61
C THR A 49 -7.59 6.89 -16.65
N ASP A 50 -6.43 6.34 -17.00
CA ASP A 50 -5.23 6.45 -16.20
C ASP A 50 -4.47 7.77 -16.42
N GLN A 51 -3.39 7.96 -15.67
CA GLN A 51 -2.53 9.14 -15.77
C GLN A 51 -1.81 9.26 -17.14
N ASP A 52 -1.81 8.20 -17.93
CA ASP A 52 -1.26 8.14 -19.29
C ASP A 52 -2.31 8.34 -20.39
N GLY A 53 -3.53 8.67 -20.00
CA GLY A 53 -4.64 8.88 -20.91
C GLY A 53 -5.18 7.58 -21.51
N GLN A 54 -4.78 6.42 -20.96
CA GLN A 54 -5.21 5.12 -21.44
C GLN A 54 -6.45 4.63 -20.68
N PRO A 55 -7.33 3.86 -21.34
CA PRO A 55 -8.41 3.16 -20.64
C PRO A 55 -7.85 2.18 -19.62
N PHE A 56 -8.39 2.23 -18.41
CA PHE A 56 -8.07 1.32 -17.31
C PHE A 56 -9.30 0.50 -16.93
N THR A 57 -9.14 -0.81 -16.81
CA THR A 57 -10.16 -1.72 -16.24
C THR A 57 -9.56 -2.50 -15.08
N LEU A 58 -10.22 -2.49 -13.92
CA LEU A 58 -9.72 -3.10 -12.69
C LEU A 58 -9.60 -4.62 -12.81
N SER A 59 -10.59 -5.28 -13.42
CA SER A 59 -10.63 -6.73 -13.58
C SER A 59 -9.53 -7.30 -14.49
N GLU A 60 -8.92 -6.47 -15.32
CA GLU A 60 -7.87 -6.81 -16.28
C GLU A 60 -6.45 -6.74 -15.70
N GLN A 61 -6.30 -6.27 -14.45
CA GLN A 61 -4.99 -6.14 -13.82
C GLN A 61 -4.42 -7.50 -13.41
N VAL A 62 -3.37 -7.94 -14.12
CA VAL A 62 -2.69 -9.22 -13.89
C VAL A 62 -1.20 -9.07 -13.57
N ASP A 63 -0.65 -10.01 -12.81
CA ASP A 63 0.78 -10.14 -12.54
C ASP A 63 1.53 -10.79 -13.71
N ALA A 64 2.86 -10.88 -13.63
CA ALA A 64 3.69 -11.47 -14.67
C ALA A 64 3.39 -12.97 -14.93
N GLY A 65 2.70 -13.64 -14.02
CA GLY A 65 2.25 -15.03 -14.17
C GLY A 65 0.81 -15.15 -14.68
N GLY A 66 0.17 -14.05 -15.08
CA GLY A 66 -1.21 -14.03 -15.58
C GLY A 66 -2.29 -14.15 -14.50
N ARG A 67 -1.95 -13.96 -13.22
CA ARG A 67 -2.92 -14.02 -12.11
C ARG A 67 -3.44 -12.62 -11.80
N ARG A 68 -4.72 -12.52 -11.40
CA ARG A 68 -5.31 -11.23 -11.00
C ARG A 68 -4.53 -10.64 -9.82
N LYS A 69 -4.16 -9.37 -9.94
CA LYS A 69 -3.47 -8.63 -8.87
C LYS A 69 -4.43 -8.32 -7.73
N VAL A 70 -3.90 -8.22 -6.53
CA VAL A 70 -4.61 -7.63 -5.39
C VAL A 70 -4.64 -6.12 -5.62
N ALA A 71 -5.84 -5.53 -5.63
CA ALA A 71 -5.98 -4.08 -5.77
C ALA A 71 -6.02 -3.42 -4.38
N VAL A 72 -5.13 -2.45 -4.18
CA VAL A 72 -5.16 -1.54 -3.02
C VAL A 72 -5.58 -0.18 -3.56
N ILE A 73 -6.81 0.19 -3.28
CA ILE A 73 -7.45 1.39 -3.85
C ILE A 73 -7.58 2.45 -2.76
N PHE A 74 -7.17 3.67 -3.09
CA PHE A 74 -7.38 4.85 -2.27
C PHE A 74 -8.09 5.93 -3.10
N PHE A 75 -9.15 6.51 -2.53
CA PHE A 75 -9.91 7.61 -3.12
C PHE A 75 -9.46 8.93 -2.49
N GLY A 76 -8.97 9.87 -3.30
CA GLY A 76 -8.40 11.13 -2.82
C GLY A 76 -8.36 12.20 -3.89
N TYR A 77 -7.65 13.31 -3.68
CA TYR A 77 -7.43 14.32 -4.72
C TYR A 77 -6.07 15.00 -4.51
N THR A 78 -5.46 15.53 -5.58
CA THR A 78 -4.04 15.95 -5.56
C THR A 78 -3.75 17.14 -4.65
N HIS A 79 -4.76 17.98 -4.39
CA HIS A 79 -4.66 19.19 -3.56
C HIS A 79 -4.96 18.95 -2.07
N CYS A 80 -5.13 17.70 -1.64
CA CYS A 80 -5.43 17.39 -0.24
C CYS A 80 -4.16 17.55 0.63
N PRO A 81 -4.16 18.43 1.65
CA PRO A 81 -2.92 18.86 2.31
C PRO A 81 -2.38 17.89 3.37
N ASP A 82 -3.10 16.81 3.72
CA ASP A 82 -2.73 15.98 4.89
C ASP A 82 -2.92 14.47 4.64
N VAL A 83 -4.17 13.99 4.58
CA VAL A 83 -4.45 12.55 4.55
C VAL A 83 -4.02 11.86 3.26
N CYS A 84 -4.07 12.55 2.12
CA CYS A 84 -3.66 11.98 0.83
C CYS A 84 -2.16 11.70 0.76
N PRO A 85 -1.25 12.67 1.00
CA PRO A 85 0.18 12.39 0.97
C PRO A 85 0.60 11.36 2.03
N THR A 86 -0.05 11.37 3.20
CA THR A 86 0.18 10.38 4.25
C THR A 86 -0.21 8.97 3.80
N THR A 87 -1.35 8.81 3.13
CA THR A 87 -1.82 7.50 2.65
C THR A 87 -0.95 6.97 1.50
N LEU A 88 -0.53 7.85 0.57
CA LEU A 88 0.40 7.46 -0.50
C LEU A 88 1.79 7.10 0.03
N ALA A 89 2.26 7.73 1.11
CA ALA A 89 3.47 7.30 1.81
C ALA A 89 3.31 5.91 2.45
N GLU A 90 2.13 5.56 2.95
CA GLU A 90 1.87 4.20 3.44
C GLU A 90 1.84 3.18 2.29
N PHE A 91 1.37 3.54 1.09
CA PHE A 91 1.50 2.67 -0.10
C PHE A 91 2.96 2.32 -0.38
N ASN A 92 3.87 3.30 -0.33
CA ASN A 92 5.30 3.07 -0.47
C ASN A 92 5.85 2.09 0.57
N LYS A 93 5.42 2.25 1.81
CA LYS A 93 5.82 1.37 2.91
C LYS A 93 5.32 -0.05 2.71
N ILE A 94 4.06 -0.22 2.29
CA ILE A 94 3.48 -1.55 1.98
C ILE A 94 4.24 -2.17 0.80
N LYS A 95 4.48 -1.43 -0.28
CA LYS A 95 5.24 -1.89 -1.45
C LYS A 95 6.64 -2.37 -1.06
N SER A 96 7.34 -1.59 -0.23
CA SER A 96 8.66 -1.93 0.30
C SER A 96 8.65 -3.20 1.16
N GLN A 97 7.66 -3.34 2.05
CA GLN A 97 7.50 -4.53 2.89
C GLN A 97 7.18 -5.80 2.10
N LEU A 98 6.46 -5.68 0.99
CA LEU A 98 6.16 -6.80 0.10
C LEU A 98 7.39 -7.29 -0.70
N GLY A 99 8.38 -6.42 -0.94
CA GLY A 99 9.58 -6.75 -1.73
C GLY A 99 9.19 -7.35 -3.09
N ASP A 100 9.75 -8.51 -3.42
CA ASP A 100 9.47 -9.22 -4.68
C ASP A 100 7.99 -9.56 -4.90
N GLN A 101 7.17 -9.56 -3.84
CA GLN A 101 5.74 -9.82 -3.94
C GLN A 101 4.94 -8.59 -4.41
N SER A 102 5.54 -7.40 -4.43
CA SER A 102 4.85 -6.16 -4.79
C SER A 102 4.30 -6.19 -6.22
N GLY A 103 4.92 -6.96 -7.12
CA GLY A 103 4.44 -7.17 -8.49
C GLY A 103 3.10 -7.90 -8.58
N ARG A 104 2.56 -8.43 -7.47
CA ARG A 104 1.22 -9.05 -7.39
C ARG A 104 0.15 -8.07 -6.90
N VAL A 105 0.52 -6.81 -6.64
CA VAL A 105 -0.36 -5.79 -6.09
C VAL A 105 -0.43 -4.61 -7.06
N SER A 106 -1.64 -4.08 -7.28
CA SER A 106 -1.86 -2.81 -7.95
C SER A 106 -2.22 -1.75 -6.92
N PHE A 107 -1.37 -0.73 -6.79
CA PHE A 107 -1.63 0.44 -5.96
C PHE A 107 -2.30 1.51 -6.81
N ILE A 108 -3.55 1.82 -6.48
CA ILE A 108 -4.44 2.61 -7.33
C ILE A 108 -4.94 3.81 -6.53
N PHE A 109 -4.70 5.00 -7.05
CA PHE A 109 -5.25 6.26 -6.58
C PHE A 109 -6.37 6.68 -7.51
N VAL A 110 -7.61 6.77 -7.02
CA VAL A 110 -8.77 7.26 -7.76
C VAL A 110 -9.04 8.68 -7.30
N THR A 111 -9.00 9.65 -8.22
CA THR A 111 -9.36 11.03 -7.84
C THR A 111 -10.83 11.09 -7.43
N VAL A 112 -11.21 11.99 -6.52
CA VAL A 112 -12.61 12.37 -6.24
C VAL A 112 -12.94 13.75 -6.81
N ASP A 113 -12.02 14.31 -7.59
CA ASP A 113 -12.06 15.68 -8.10
C ASP A 113 -11.55 15.76 -9.55
N PRO A 114 -12.25 15.09 -10.48
CA PRO A 114 -11.81 14.95 -11.86
C PRO A 114 -11.75 16.27 -12.64
N GLN A 115 -12.43 17.33 -12.16
CA GLN A 115 -12.39 18.64 -12.80
C GLN A 115 -11.04 19.34 -12.63
N ARG A 116 -10.33 19.04 -11.53
CA ARG A 116 -9.02 19.62 -11.24
C ARG A 116 -7.89 18.64 -11.53
N ASP A 117 -8.08 17.37 -11.16
CA ASP A 117 -7.07 16.32 -11.28
C ASP A 117 -7.03 15.72 -12.71
N THR A 118 -6.33 16.40 -13.62
CA THR A 118 -6.06 15.88 -14.98
C THR A 118 -5.06 14.71 -14.95
N PRO A 119 -5.01 13.86 -16.00
CA PRO A 119 -4.02 12.79 -16.09
C PRO A 119 -2.57 13.26 -15.86
N GLU A 120 -2.21 14.44 -16.38
CA GLU A 120 -0.88 15.03 -16.22
C GLU A 120 -0.59 15.44 -14.77
N GLN A 121 -1.59 16.00 -14.09
CA GLN A 121 -1.47 16.36 -12.67
C GLN A 121 -1.35 15.11 -11.81
N LEU A 122 -2.14 14.07 -12.09
CA LEU A 122 -2.05 12.78 -11.42
C LEU A 122 -0.66 12.16 -11.62
N ARG A 123 -0.15 12.14 -12.85
CA ARG A 123 1.20 11.63 -13.15
C ARG A 123 2.26 12.37 -12.32
N THR A 124 2.19 13.69 -12.32
CA THR A 124 3.15 14.55 -11.59
C THR A 124 3.05 14.33 -10.08
N HIS A 125 1.83 14.26 -9.55
CA HIS A 125 1.59 14.04 -8.13
C HIS A 125 2.12 12.69 -7.67
N LEU A 126 1.75 11.61 -8.38
CA LEU A 126 2.12 10.24 -8.02
C LEU A 126 3.61 9.94 -8.21
N ALA A 127 4.27 10.59 -9.17
CA ALA A 127 5.72 10.45 -9.38
C ALA A 127 6.55 10.88 -8.15
N ASN A 128 6.02 11.73 -7.27
CA ASN A 128 6.67 12.10 -6.01
C ASN A 128 6.64 10.97 -4.97
N PHE A 129 5.81 9.95 -5.15
CA PHE A 129 5.68 8.79 -4.27
C PHE A 129 6.28 7.55 -4.92
N ASP A 130 5.68 7.11 -6.03
CA ASP A 130 6.14 5.98 -6.81
C ASP A 130 5.57 6.05 -8.23
N PRO A 131 6.42 6.07 -9.28
CA PRO A 131 5.95 6.18 -10.66
C PRO A 131 5.16 4.95 -11.14
N THR A 132 5.17 3.83 -10.40
CA THR A 132 4.36 2.65 -10.74
C THR A 132 2.96 2.70 -10.12
N PHE A 133 2.60 3.73 -9.34
CA PHE A 133 1.23 3.89 -8.87
C PHE A 133 0.33 4.31 -10.02
N VAL A 134 -0.87 3.74 -10.05
CA VAL A 134 -1.87 4.05 -11.07
C VAL A 134 -2.76 5.16 -10.55
N GLY A 135 -2.81 6.28 -11.26
CA GLY A 135 -3.73 7.39 -11.00
C GLY A 135 -4.90 7.32 -11.96
N LEU A 136 -6.12 7.28 -11.44
CA LEU A 136 -7.34 7.21 -12.24
C LEU A 136 -8.16 8.49 -12.13
N THR A 137 -8.64 8.96 -13.26
CA THR A 137 -9.61 10.06 -13.42
C THR A 137 -10.61 9.73 -14.53
N GLY A 138 -11.65 10.52 -14.69
CA GLY A 138 -12.70 10.26 -15.68
C GLY A 138 -13.71 11.39 -15.76
N THR A 139 -14.75 11.22 -16.56
CA THR A 139 -15.90 12.13 -16.55
C THR A 139 -16.71 11.93 -15.27
N MET A 140 -17.45 12.96 -14.82
CA MET A 140 -18.34 12.82 -13.67
C MET A 140 -19.29 11.62 -13.80
N GLU A 141 -19.82 11.39 -15.01
CA GLU A 141 -20.70 10.25 -15.31
C GLU A 141 -20.00 8.89 -15.09
N GLN A 142 -18.72 8.77 -15.47
CA GLN A 142 -17.93 7.56 -15.22
C GLN A 142 -17.64 7.32 -13.74
N MET A 143 -17.68 8.37 -12.91
CA MET A 143 -17.33 8.30 -11.48
C MET A 143 -18.55 8.10 -10.56
N GLU A 144 -19.76 8.36 -11.05
CA GLU A 144 -21.02 8.15 -10.32
C GLU A 144 -21.56 6.71 -10.42
N THR A 145 -20.91 5.86 -11.23
CA THR A 145 -21.34 4.47 -11.53
C THR A 145 -20.55 3.44 -10.73
#